data_AF-A0AAD7UF96-F1
#
_entry.id   AF-A0AAD7UF96-F1
#
_cell.length_a   1.000
_cell.length_b   1.000
_cell.length_c   1.000
_cell.angle_alpha   90.00
_cell.angle_beta   90.00
_cell.angle_gamma   90.00
#
_symmetry.space_group_name_H-M   'P 1'
#
loop_
_entity.id
_entity.type
_entity.pdbx_description
1 polymer ?
#
loop_
_entity_poly.entity_id
_entity_poly.type
_entity_poly.pdbx_seq_one_letter_code
_entity_poly.pdbx_strand_id
1 'polypeptide(L)'
;MDIENIKGQINMMLDKLPAPVKAKLDEFEKTTSQDKALIAGGAFVFAVLLFLFLCPQPLVLNIVGCAYPIYASMKMLAEESMSEAPMWITYWVVFTSFKMIMGPLDLILSFVPFYFYFKLTFLIYLFYPSTKGAQKVLDMIIKVYVFPLLKPDKSD
;
A
#
# COMPACT_ATOMS: atom_id res chain seq x y z
N MET A 1 3.00 14.33 -17.40
CA MET A 1 2.91 13.03 -18.08
C MET A 1 1.76 13.16 -19.06
N ASP A 2 2.04 13.48 -20.31
CA ASP A 2 1.02 13.83 -21.31
C ASP A 2 0.18 12.63 -21.70
N ILE A 3 -1.14 12.83 -21.76
CA ILE A 3 -2.13 11.78 -22.06
C ILE A 3 -1.84 11.12 -23.41
N GLU A 4 -1.34 11.86 -24.39
CA GLU A 4 -0.96 11.33 -25.70
C GLU A 4 0.23 10.37 -25.64
N ASN A 5 1.21 10.64 -24.78
CA ASN A 5 2.37 9.77 -24.61
C ASN A 5 1.97 8.43 -23.95
N ILE A 6 1.05 8.48 -22.98
CA ILE A 6 0.49 7.29 -22.32
C ILE A 6 -0.34 6.46 -23.31
N LYS A 7 -1.17 7.11 -24.14
CA LYS A 7 -1.92 6.42 -25.22
C LYS A 7 -0.99 5.72 -26.20
N GLY A 8 0.10 6.37 -26.59
CA GLY A 8 1.13 5.78 -27.46
C GLY A 8 1.76 4.52 -26.87
N GLN A 9 2.13 4.56 -25.58
CA GLN A 9 2.68 3.40 -24.88
C GLN A 9 1.69 2.25 -24.78
N ILE A 10 0.42 2.53 -24.50
CA ILE A 10 -0.64 1.53 -24.41
C ILE A 10 -0.85 0.87 -25.79
N ASN A 11 -0.90 1.64 -26.87
CA ASN A 11 -1.06 1.09 -28.23
C ASN A 11 0.12 0.19 -28.64
N MET A 12 1.36 0.54 -28.28
CA MET A 12 2.51 -0.34 -28.47
C MET A 12 2.41 -1.66 -27.68
N MET A 13 1.85 -1.63 -26.47
CA MET A 13 1.62 -2.85 -25.67
C MET A 13 0.47 -3.68 -26.24
N LEU A 14 -0.58 -3.02 -26.73
CA LEU A 14 -1.72 -3.65 -27.42
C LEU A 14 -1.28 -4.38 -28.70
N ASP A 15 -0.30 -3.85 -29.41
CA ASP A 15 0.15 -4.49 -30.64
C ASP A 15 0.94 -5.78 -30.42
N LYS A 16 1.47 -5.99 -29.21
CA LYS A 16 2.19 -7.21 -28.83
C LYS A 16 1.27 -8.32 -28.31
N LEU A 17 -0.04 -8.07 -28.17
CA LEU A 17 -0.98 -9.08 -27.67
C LEU A 17 -1.32 -10.15 -28.74
N PRO A 18 -1.56 -11.40 -28.32
CA PRO A 18 -1.88 -12.50 -29.22
C PRO A 18 -3.22 -12.28 -29.95
N ALA A 19 -3.29 -12.77 -31.19
CA ALA A 19 -4.43 -12.63 -32.10
C ALA A 19 -5.84 -12.82 -31.50
N PRO A 20 -6.12 -13.81 -30.63
CA PRO A 20 -7.46 -13.98 -30.02
C PRO A 20 -7.88 -12.81 -29.14
N VAL A 21 -6.94 -12.10 -28.51
CA VAL A 21 -7.25 -10.94 -27.65
C VAL A 21 -7.48 -9.70 -28.50
N LYS A 22 -6.72 -9.53 -29.60
CA LYS A 22 -6.94 -8.44 -30.58
C LYS A 22 -8.31 -8.56 -31.26
N ALA A 23 -8.70 -9.75 -31.68
CA ALA A 23 -10.00 -9.97 -32.32
C ALA A 23 -11.17 -9.61 -31.38
N LYS A 24 -11.05 -9.93 -30.09
CA LYS A 24 -12.02 -9.51 -29.06
C LYS A 24 -12.00 -8.00 -28.86
N LEU A 25 -10.83 -7.37 -28.83
CA LEU A 25 -10.70 -5.91 -28.71
C LEU A 25 -11.34 -5.16 -29.89
N ASP A 26 -11.15 -5.63 -31.12
CA ASP A 26 -11.74 -5.03 -32.32
C ASP A 26 -13.27 -5.21 -32.37
N GLU A 27 -13.77 -6.33 -31.86
CA GLU A 27 -15.20 -6.60 -31.68
C GLU A 27 -15.82 -5.65 -30.62
N PHE A 28 -15.11 -5.43 -29.50
CA PHE A 28 -15.51 -4.49 -28.45
C PHE A 28 -15.39 -3.02 -28.89
N GLU A 29 -14.42 -2.66 -29.73
CA GLU A 29 -14.28 -1.32 -30.32
C GLU A 29 -15.47 -0.98 -31.23
N LYS A 30 -15.86 -1.91 -32.11
CA LYS A 30 -17.03 -1.73 -32.99
C LYS A 30 -18.34 -1.61 -32.22
N THR A 31 -18.45 -2.29 -31.08
CA THR A 31 -19.69 -2.31 -30.28
C THR A 31 -19.80 -1.10 -29.34
N THR A 32 -18.66 -0.55 -28.91
CA THR A 32 -18.61 0.47 -27.83
C THR A 32 -18.19 1.86 -28.31
N SER A 33 -17.65 2.01 -29.54
CA SER A 33 -17.21 3.28 -30.14
C SER A 33 -16.22 4.08 -29.24
N GLN A 34 -15.47 3.37 -28.41
CA GLN A 34 -14.51 3.92 -27.45
C GLN A 34 -13.09 3.46 -27.81
N ASP A 35 -12.12 4.33 -27.56
CA ASP A 35 -10.69 4.15 -27.86
C ASP A 35 -10.14 2.87 -27.19
N LYS A 36 -9.35 2.05 -27.93
CA LYS A 36 -8.77 0.79 -27.43
C LYS A 36 -7.94 0.99 -26.17
N ALA A 37 -7.28 2.15 -26.05
CA ALA A 37 -6.51 2.51 -24.87
C ALA A 37 -7.38 2.66 -23.61
N LEU A 38 -8.61 3.15 -23.77
CA LEU A 38 -9.55 3.35 -22.67
C LEU A 38 -10.20 2.03 -22.24
N ILE A 39 -10.53 1.16 -23.21
CA ILE A 39 -11.02 -0.21 -22.94
C ILE A 39 -9.93 -1.06 -22.26
N ALA A 40 -8.70 -1.02 -22.76
CA ALA A 40 -7.58 -1.75 -22.17
C ALA A 40 -7.22 -1.23 -20.78
N GLY A 41 -7.21 0.10 -20.60
CA GLY A 41 -7.03 0.73 -19.29
C GLY A 41 -8.15 0.35 -18.33
N GLY A 42 -9.40 0.38 -18.77
CA GLY A 42 -10.57 -0.04 -17.98
C GLY A 42 -10.53 -1.51 -17.61
N ALA A 43 -10.16 -2.40 -18.53
CA ALA A 43 -9.99 -3.83 -18.28
C ALA A 43 -8.83 -4.10 -17.31
N PHE A 44 -7.72 -3.35 -17.42
CA PHE A 44 -6.60 -3.44 -16.47
C PHE A 44 -7.01 -2.99 -15.08
N VAL A 45 -7.68 -1.84 -14.96
CA VAL A 45 -8.21 -1.34 -13.68
C VAL A 45 -9.22 -2.32 -13.09
N PHE A 46 -10.13 -2.87 -13.90
CA PHE A 46 -11.09 -3.87 -13.48
C PHE A 46 -10.41 -5.17 -13.03
N ALA A 47 -9.37 -5.62 -13.74
CA ALA A 47 -8.57 -6.78 -13.33
C ALA A 47 -7.81 -6.53 -12.02
N VAL A 48 -7.26 -5.34 -11.81
CA VAL A 48 -6.62 -4.95 -10.55
C VAL A 48 -7.65 -4.88 -9.42
N LEU A 49 -8.83 -4.31 -9.66
CA LEU A 49 -9.92 -4.27 -8.68
C LEU A 49 -10.44 -5.66 -8.33
N LEU A 50 -10.61 -6.54 -9.33
CA LEU A 50 -10.98 -7.93 -9.13
C LEU A 50 -9.90 -8.68 -8.35
N PHE A 51 -8.63 -8.47 -8.69
CA PHE A 51 -7.50 -9.05 -7.96
C PHE A 51 -7.50 -8.59 -6.50
N LEU A 52 -7.73 -7.31 -6.23
CA LEU A 52 -7.85 -6.77 -4.88
C LEU A 52 -9.07 -7.33 -4.12
N PHE A 53 -10.14 -7.68 -4.83
CA PHE A 53 -11.36 -8.27 -4.24
C PHE A 53 -11.22 -9.78 -3.98
N LEU A 54 -10.56 -10.52 -4.87
CA LEU A 54 -10.34 -11.97 -4.75
C LEU A 54 -9.14 -12.35 -3.87
N CYS A 55 -8.13 -11.47 -3.78
CA CYS A 55 -6.95 -11.73 -2.96
C CYS A 55 -7.30 -11.61 -1.47
N PRO A 56 -6.81 -12.51 -0.60
CA PRO A 56 -7.00 -12.37 0.84
C PRO A 56 -6.46 -11.02 1.34
N GLN A 57 -7.36 -10.18 1.83
CA GLN A 57 -7.06 -8.84 2.37
C GLN A 57 -5.88 -8.81 3.37
N PRO A 58 -5.72 -9.81 4.28
CA PRO A 58 -4.58 -9.83 5.19
C PRO A 58 -3.23 -9.98 4.46
N LEU A 59 -3.22 -10.69 3.33
CA LEU A 59 -2.01 -10.95 2.54
C LEU A 59 -1.52 -9.67 1.89
N VAL A 60 -2.42 -8.90 1.27
CA VAL A 60 -2.11 -7.59 0.67
C VAL A 60 -1.57 -6.62 1.72
N LEU A 61 -2.23 -6.50 2.87
CA LEU A 61 -1.76 -5.61 3.95
C LEU A 61 -0.40 -6.02 4.51
N ASN A 62 -0.12 -7.32 4.60
CA ASN A 62 1.19 -7.81 5.04
C ASN A 62 2.27 -7.51 4.00
N ILE A 63 2.03 -7.75 2.71
CA ILE A 63 3.01 -7.45 1.67
C ILE A 63 3.28 -5.94 1.62
N VAL A 64 2.24 -5.11 1.56
CA VAL A 64 2.40 -3.66 1.46
C VAL A 64 3.04 -3.08 2.73
N GLY A 65 2.60 -3.55 3.91
CA GLY A 65 3.11 -3.09 5.20
C GLY A 65 4.52 -3.58 5.53
N CYS A 66 4.99 -4.66 4.91
CA CYS A 66 6.31 -5.23 5.21
C CYS A 66 7.34 -5.02 4.10
N ALA A 67 6.98 -5.08 2.82
CA ALA A 67 7.96 -5.13 1.72
C ALA A 67 8.90 -3.93 1.70
N TYR A 68 8.35 -2.70 1.74
CA TYR A 68 9.17 -1.48 1.72
C TYR A 68 9.96 -1.29 3.03
N PRO A 69 9.36 -1.39 4.23
CA PRO A 69 10.10 -1.27 5.49
C PRO A 69 11.18 -2.34 5.69
N ILE A 70 10.96 -3.57 5.20
CA ILE A 70 11.99 -4.63 5.22
C ILE A 70 13.16 -4.21 4.33
N TYR A 71 12.89 -3.80 3.09
CA TYR A 71 13.94 -3.35 2.19
C TYR A 71 14.75 -2.19 2.78
N ALA A 72 14.06 -1.18 3.33
CA ALA A 72 14.73 -0.03 3.92
C ALA A 72 15.52 -0.39 5.19
N SER A 73 15.00 -1.28 6.04
CA SER A 73 15.73 -1.81 7.20
C SER A 73 16.97 -2.59 6.78
N MET A 74 16.89 -3.41 5.72
CA MET A 74 18.03 -4.14 5.17
C MET A 74 19.07 -3.21 4.56
N LYS A 75 18.62 -2.15 3.86
CA LYS A 75 19.51 -1.12 3.30
C LYS A 75 20.27 -0.40 4.41
N MET A 76 19.60 -0.01 5.48
CA MET A 76 20.21 0.60 6.66
C MET A 76 21.29 -0.30 7.28
N LEU A 77 21.02 -1.60 7.38
CA LEU A 77 21.99 -2.58 7.88
C LEU A 77 23.20 -2.74 6.96
N ALA A 78 22.99 -2.71 5.63
CA ALA A 78 24.07 -2.81 4.65
C ALA A 78 24.98 -1.57 4.64
N GLU A 79 24.44 -0.39 4.95
CA GLU A 79 25.18 0.88 5.00
C GLU A 79 25.79 1.15 6.39
N GLU A 80 25.60 0.26 7.37
CA GLU A 80 25.99 0.42 8.79
C GLU A 80 25.52 1.74 9.42
N SER A 81 24.47 2.34 8.86
CA SER A 81 23.98 3.67 9.23
C SER A 81 22.89 3.56 10.29
N MET A 82 23.24 3.79 11.56
CA MET A 82 22.28 3.70 12.67
C MET A 82 21.42 4.96 12.86
N SER A 83 21.56 5.98 12.00
CA SER A 83 20.81 7.23 12.12
C SER A 83 19.31 7.05 11.90
N GLU A 84 18.92 6.06 11.10
CA GLU A 84 17.51 5.79 10.77
C GLU A 84 16.87 4.68 11.61
N ALA A 85 17.65 3.95 12.41
CA ALA A 85 17.17 2.81 13.20
C ALA A 85 15.99 3.15 14.13
N PRO A 86 15.99 4.28 14.86
CA PRO A 86 14.86 4.64 15.71
C PRO A 86 13.55 4.83 14.92
N MET A 87 13.62 5.33 13.68
CA MET A 87 12.44 5.54 12.83
C MET A 87 11.82 4.19 12.40
N TRP A 88 12.64 3.21 12.02
CA TRP A 88 12.16 1.90 11.60
C TRP A 88 11.60 1.09 12.78
N ILE A 89 12.27 1.10 13.93
CA ILE A 89 11.75 0.43 15.15
C ILE A 89 10.42 1.03 15.56
N THR A 90 10.32 2.36 15.54
CA THR A 90 9.06 3.09 15.78
C THR A 90 7.95 2.62 14.84
N TYR A 91 8.25 2.53 13.55
CA TYR A 91 7.30 2.05 12.56
C TYR A 91 6.82 0.63 12.89
N TRP A 92 7.72 -0.30 13.20
CA TRP A 92 7.36 -1.68 13.53
C TRP A 92 6.48 -1.78 14.78
N VAL A 93 6.74 -0.97 15.81
CA VAL A 93 5.89 -0.91 17.01
C VAL A 93 4.49 -0.41 16.64
N VAL A 94 4.37 0.71 15.94
CA VAL A 94 3.07 1.26 15.54
C VAL A 94 2.32 0.30 14.60
N PHE A 95 3.02 -0.34 13.66
CA PHE A 95 2.45 -1.30 12.71
C PHE A 95 1.87 -2.53 13.43
N THR A 96 2.61 -3.11 14.37
CA THR A 96 2.16 -4.28 15.14
C THR A 96 1.02 -3.93 16.09
N SER A 97 1.09 -2.80 16.81
CA SER A 97 -0.01 -2.30 17.63
C SER A 97 -1.28 -2.03 16.81
N PHE A 98 -1.12 -1.41 15.64
CA PHE A 98 -2.24 -1.17 14.72
C PHE A 98 -2.88 -2.48 14.27
N LYS A 99 -2.08 -3.48 13.89
CA LYS A 99 -2.61 -4.82 13.53
C LYS A 99 -3.32 -5.50 14.69
N MET A 100 -2.81 -5.36 15.91
CA MET A 100 -3.42 -5.94 17.12
C MET A 100 -4.80 -5.33 17.41
N ILE A 101 -4.92 -4.00 17.32
CA ILE A 101 -6.19 -3.29 17.53
C ILE A 101 -7.16 -3.54 16.38
N MET A 102 -6.65 -3.57 15.15
CA MET A 102 -7.47 -3.76 13.96
C MET A 102 -7.94 -5.19 13.73
N GLY A 103 -7.32 -6.20 14.37
CA GLY A 103 -7.77 -7.59 14.27
C GLY A 103 -9.21 -7.78 14.77
N PRO A 104 -9.56 -7.36 16.01
CA PRO A 104 -10.94 -7.37 16.49
C PRO A 104 -11.89 -6.48 15.68
N LEU A 105 -11.40 -5.35 15.15
CA LEU A 105 -12.19 -4.47 14.29
C LEU A 105 -12.56 -5.14 12.96
N ASP A 106 -11.73 -6.04 12.42
CA ASP A 106 -12.07 -6.82 11.21
C ASP A 106 -13.31 -7.70 11.43
N LEU A 107 -13.48 -8.25 12.65
CA LEU A 107 -14.66 -9.06 12.98
C LEU A 107 -15.94 -8.21 12.97
N ILE A 108 -15.86 -6.99 13.51
CA ILE A 108 -17.00 -6.08 13.70
C ILE A 108 -17.33 -5.30 12.43
N LEU A 109 -16.31 -4.85 11.67
CA LEU A 109 -16.48 -3.99 10.48
C LEU A 109 -16.48 -4.77 9.16
N SER A 110 -16.42 -6.11 9.18
CA SER A 110 -16.50 -6.95 7.97
C SER A 110 -17.75 -6.69 7.12
N PHE A 111 -18.83 -6.18 7.73
CA PHE A 111 -20.07 -5.84 7.02
C PHE A 111 -20.01 -4.51 6.26
N VAL A 112 -19.02 -3.63 6.54
CA VAL A 112 -18.93 -2.29 5.96
C VAL A 112 -18.18 -2.37 4.62
N PRO A 113 -18.85 -2.12 3.47
CA PRO A 113 -18.16 -2.03 2.20
C PRO A 113 -17.16 -0.87 2.25
N PHE A 114 -15.96 -1.08 1.70
CA PHE A 114 -14.81 -0.14 1.67
C PHE A 114 -13.92 -0.01 2.91
N TYR A 115 -14.21 -0.68 4.04
CA TYR A 115 -13.38 -0.61 5.25
C TYR A 115 -11.90 -0.99 4.99
N PHE A 116 -11.66 -1.97 4.14
CA PHE A 116 -10.32 -2.40 3.74
C PHE A 116 -9.47 -1.28 3.11
N TYR A 117 -10.07 -0.43 2.26
CA TYR A 117 -9.34 0.66 1.59
C TYR A 117 -8.94 1.76 2.58
N PHE A 118 -9.78 2.04 3.58
CA PHE A 118 -9.42 2.95 4.67
C PHE A 118 -8.24 2.40 5.49
N LYS A 119 -8.28 1.10 5.82
CA LYS A 119 -7.19 0.42 6.53
C LYS A 119 -5.88 0.47 5.74
N LEU A 120 -5.94 0.23 4.43
CA LEU A 120 -4.78 0.28 3.54
C LEU A 120 -4.23 1.71 3.40
N THR A 121 -5.10 2.71 3.23
CA THR A 121 -4.69 4.12 3.12
C THR A 121 -4.02 4.62 4.40
N PHE A 122 -4.57 4.25 5.56
CA PHE A 122 -3.97 4.58 6.86
C PHE A 122 -2.61 3.90 7.05
N LEU A 123 -2.49 2.64 6.61
CA LEU A 123 -1.21 1.93 6.62
C LEU A 123 -0.16 2.61 5.73
N ILE A 124 -0.54 3.03 4.52
CA ILE A 124 0.32 3.76 3.60
C ILE A 124 0.77 5.09 4.20
N TYR A 125 -0.14 5.81 4.83
CA TYR A 125 0.17 7.06 5.53
C TYR A 125 1.23 6.88 6.63
N LEU A 126 1.23 5.73 7.33
CA LEU A 126 2.18 5.44 8.40
C LEU A 126 3.62 5.24 7.91
N PHE A 127 3.83 4.52 6.79
CA PHE A 127 5.18 4.26 6.28
C PHE A 127 5.68 5.31 5.28
N TYR A 128 4.82 6.19 4.77
CA TYR A 128 5.20 7.16 3.75
C TYR A 128 6.29 8.12 4.29
N PRO A 129 7.52 8.11 3.72
CA PRO A 129 8.68 8.76 4.33
C PRO A 129 8.60 10.30 4.33
N SER A 130 7.81 10.90 3.44
CA SER A 130 7.65 12.37 3.40
C SER A 130 6.68 12.94 4.45
N THR A 131 5.72 12.16 4.95
CA THR A 131 4.77 12.66 5.98
C THR A 131 5.28 12.47 7.41
N LYS A 132 6.29 11.62 7.62
CA LYS A 132 6.81 11.24 8.95
C LYS A 132 5.68 10.85 9.92
N GLY A 133 4.62 10.21 9.39
CA GLY A 133 3.40 9.90 10.15
C GLY A 133 3.67 9.03 11.37
N ALA A 134 4.53 8.02 11.23
CA ALA A 134 4.96 7.18 12.35
C ALA A 134 5.70 7.95 13.46
N GLN A 135 6.51 8.97 13.13
CA GLN A 135 7.19 9.82 14.13
C GLN A 135 6.20 10.70 14.90
N LYS A 136 5.16 11.23 14.24
CA LYS A 136 4.11 11.99 14.93
C LYS A 136 3.32 11.13 15.91
N VAL A 137 2.99 9.90 15.51
CA VAL A 137 2.31 8.93 16.39
C VAL A 137 3.22 8.51 17.56
N LEU A 138 4.52 8.34 17.32
CA LEU A 138 5.51 8.08 18.36
C LEU A 138 5.61 9.22 19.39
N ASP A 139 5.77 10.46 18.92
CA ASP A 139 5.89 11.63 19.79
C ASP A 139 4.62 11.84 20.63
N MET A 140 3.45 11.54 20.07
CA MET A 140 2.17 11.70 20.77
C MET A 140 1.86 10.58 21.76
N ILE A 141 2.15 9.32 21.42
CA ILE A 141 1.73 8.15 22.20
C ILE A 141 2.89 7.56 23.00
N ILE A 142 4.00 7.21 22.34
CA ILE A 142 5.07 6.45 22.98
C ILE A 142 5.88 7.33 23.93
N LYS A 143 6.18 8.57 23.54
CA LYS A 143 6.97 9.49 24.38
C LYS A 143 6.20 9.97 25.62
N VAL A 144 4.87 10.05 25.53
CA VAL A 144 4.00 10.52 26.63
C VAL A 144 3.61 9.38 27.57
N TYR A 145 3.29 8.19 27.05
CA TYR A 145 2.77 7.11 27.88
C TYR A 145 3.79 6.02 28.22
N VAL A 146 4.77 5.75 27.36
CA VAL A 146 5.68 4.59 27.51
C VAL A 146 7.02 5.02 28.09
N PHE A 147 7.61 6.12 27.63
CA PHE A 147 8.93 6.57 28.08
C PHE A 147 9.00 6.93 29.59
N PRO A 148 7.96 7.52 30.20
CA PRO A 148 7.96 7.76 31.65
C PRO A 148 7.88 6.49 32.49
N LEU A 149 7.30 5.41 31.95
CA LEU A 149 7.15 4.12 32.64
C LEU A 149 8.41 3.25 32.50
N LEU A 150 9.14 3.40 31.39
CA LEU A 150 10.35 2.61 31.11
C LEU A 150 11.63 3.23 31.68
N LYS A 151 11.62 4.54 31.98
CA LYS A 151 12.74 5.19 32.64
C LYS A 151 12.51 5.04 34.14
N PRO A 152 13.18 4.10 34.84
CA PRO A 152 13.13 4.10 36.29
C PRO A 152 13.62 5.47 36.75
N ASP A 153 12.92 6.04 37.73
CA ASP A 153 13.36 7.25 38.40
C ASP A 153 14.82 7.05 38.79
N LYS A 154 15.70 7.91 38.27
CA LYS A 154 17.05 7.98 38.83
C LYS A 154 16.88 8.72 40.16
N SER A 155 16.34 8.02 41.16
CA SER A 155 16.52 8.39 42.55
C SER A 155 18.00 8.20 42.85
N ASP A 156 18.65 9.31 43.17
CA ASP A 156 20.06 9.43 43.58
C ASP A 156 20.50 8.41 44.63
#